data_AF-A0A3M4LPQ4-F1
#
_entry.id   AF-A0A3M4LPQ4-F1
#
_cell.length_a   1.000
_cell.length_b   1.000
_cell.length_c   1.000
_cell.angle_alpha   90.00
_cell.angle_beta   90.00
_cell.angle_gamma   90.00
#
_symmetry.space_group_name_H-M   'P 1'
#
loop_
_entity.id
_entity.type
_entity.pdbx_description
1 polymer ?
#
loop_
_entity_poly.entity_id
_entity_poly.type
_entity_poly.pdbx_seq_one_letter_code
_entity_poly.pdbx_strand_id
1 'polypeptide(L)'
;MSITIKLSPLATPVPGHAFLQVRGWEHDAGNLEFAIQRNQDDHYLQHDRQWGNAPCWFAQHFVEDADGDSISYQVGPEIVDPLLLSSATGMFNFRLRSPDGSAEDENPMRLAAGLNSSLAGSSTGAGAAESTVSLTPPPAAPEPLIEPVEAPPAEPEPQPEPVVEQAPPAQPAAAKSRTGLLLLGIVLLLAIAAGLWFWLKQPKAPEPVAAPVPAAPVAAPAAPVSAAPCSVEALSSETELNFVQGCIKQSPDSAALLKVIELAKANKQCGVAQRLYANRAQAGNVEVAQAYAREYDPKYLQPSACFTTADNATAVYWYETILSYQADNAEAAQRLKELKP
;
A
#
# COMPACT_ATOMS: atom_id res chain seq x y z
N MET A 1 -26.28 -11.61 -1.44
CA MET A 1 -26.28 -10.30 -2.14
C MET A 1 -24.88 -9.68 -2.03
N SER A 2 -24.54 -8.55 -2.65
CA SER A 2 -23.23 -7.91 -2.41
C SER A 2 -23.26 -7.11 -1.10
N ILE A 3 -22.40 -7.46 -0.14
CA ILE A 3 -22.29 -6.73 1.13
C ILE A 3 -21.73 -5.34 0.86
N THR A 4 -22.33 -4.32 1.48
CA THR A 4 -21.86 -2.94 1.38
C THR A 4 -21.43 -2.44 2.75
N ILE A 5 -20.22 -1.90 2.82
CA ILE A 5 -19.62 -1.45 4.08
C ILE A 5 -19.32 0.03 4.00
N LYS A 6 -19.78 0.78 4.99
CA LYS A 6 -19.65 2.24 5.03
C LYS A 6 -19.28 2.70 6.43
N LEU A 7 -18.31 3.60 6.51
CA LEU A 7 -18.01 4.35 7.72
C LEU A 7 -18.56 5.77 7.57
N SER A 8 -19.52 6.15 8.40
CA SER A 8 -20.21 7.45 8.33
C SER A 8 -20.12 8.24 9.64
N PRO A 9 -20.17 9.58 9.60
CA PRO A 9 -20.23 10.38 10.83
C PRO A 9 -21.49 10.04 11.63
N LEU A 10 -21.38 10.20 12.96
CA LEU A 10 -22.52 10.11 13.86
C LEU A 10 -23.54 11.21 13.57
N ALA A 11 -24.83 10.95 13.87
CA ALA A 11 -25.90 11.93 13.70
C ALA A 11 -25.62 13.25 14.43
N THR A 12 -24.98 13.17 15.61
CA THR A 12 -24.31 14.31 16.25
C THR A 12 -22.80 14.11 16.06
N PRO A 13 -22.14 14.88 15.18
CA PRO A 13 -20.74 14.66 14.87
C PRO A 13 -19.84 14.79 16.11
N VAL A 14 -19.13 13.72 16.45
CA VAL A 14 -18.08 13.73 17.48
C VAL A 14 -16.75 13.43 16.77
N PRO A 15 -15.75 14.33 16.81
CA PRO A 15 -14.43 14.07 16.21
C PRO A 15 -13.82 12.77 16.72
N GLY A 16 -13.24 11.98 15.83
CA GLY A 16 -12.67 10.66 16.14
C GLY A 16 -13.69 9.54 16.23
N HIS A 17 -15.00 9.81 16.13
CA HIS A 17 -16.02 8.77 16.22
C HIS A 17 -16.86 8.67 14.95
N ALA A 18 -17.28 7.46 14.63
CA ALA A 18 -18.07 7.17 13.44
C ALA A 18 -18.98 5.96 13.65
N PHE A 19 -19.92 5.79 12.74
CA PHE A 19 -20.81 4.65 12.63
C PHE A 19 -20.31 3.75 11.50
N LEU A 20 -19.95 2.51 11.83
CA LEU A 20 -19.61 1.46 10.88
C LEU A 20 -20.88 0.68 10.57
N GLN A 21 -21.34 0.76 9.32
CA GLN A 21 -22.56 0.11 8.86
C GLN A 21 -22.23 -0.96 7.82
N VAL A 22 -22.77 -2.15 8.01
CA VAL A 22 -22.66 -3.31 7.12
C VAL A 22 -24.06 -3.68 6.65
N ARG A 23 -24.30 -3.60 5.35
CA ARG A 23 -25.59 -3.95 4.74
C ARG A 23 -25.47 -5.25 3.94
N GLY A 24 -26.47 -6.13 4.06
CA GLY A 24 -26.52 -7.39 3.32
C GLY A 24 -25.72 -8.54 3.95
N TRP A 25 -25.35 -8.42 5.23
CA TRP A 25 -24.84 -9.54 6.03
C TRP A 25 -25.98 -10.52 6.28
N GLU A 26 -25.84 -11.77 5.83
CA GLU A 26 -26.90 -12.78 5.86
C GLU A 26 -26.87 -13.65 7.15
N HIS A 27 -25.89 -13.42 8.03
CA HIS A 27 -25.75 -14.15 9.30
C HIS A 27 -26.19 -13.30 10.49
N ASP A 28 -26.25 -13.91 11.67
CA ASP A 28 -26.69 -13.23 12.88
C ASP A 28 -25.83 -12.00 13.21
N ALA A 29 -26.51 -10.93 13.65
CA ALA A 29 -25.87 -9.81 14.30
C ALA A 29 -25.28 -10.23 15.67
N GLY A 30 -24.55 -9.32 16.31
CA GLY A 30 -23.98 -9.54 17.63
C GLY A 30 -22.46 -9.54 17.60
N ASN A 31 -21.83 -10.52 18.27
CA ASN A 31 -20.38 -10.55 18.38
C ASN A 31 -19.77 -11.01 17.06
N LEU A 32 -19.13 -10.08 16.35
CA LEU A 32 -18.43 -10.33 15.10
C LEU A 32 -17.00 -9.84 15.22
N GLU A 33 -16.12 -10.38 14.40
CA GLU A 33 -14.75 -9.93 14.29
C GLU A 33 -14.54 -9.27 12.94
N PHE A 34 -13.85 -8.12 12.94
CA PHE A 34 -13.50 -7.46 11.70
C PHE A 34 -12.02 -7.12 11.62
N ALA A 35 -11.50 -7.04 10.40
CA ALA A 35 -10.16 -6.56 10.12
C ALA A 35 -10.21 -5.54 8.98
N ILE A 36 -9.38 -4.50 9.08
CA ILE A 36 -9.33 -3.43 8.08
C ILE A 36 -7.95 -3.43 7.45
N GLN A 37 -7.91 -3.47 6.12
CA GLN A 37 -6.69 -3.52 5.33
C GLN A 37 -6.62 -2.34 4.37
N ARG A 38 -5.43 -1.76 4.21
CA ARG A 38 -5.20 -0.75 3.17
C ARG A 38 -5.05 -1.40 1.82
N ASN A 39 -5.66 -0.78 0.83
CA ASN A 39 -5.56 -1.21 -0.57
C ASN A 39 -4.20 -0.89 -1.22
N GLN A 40 -3.35 -0.09 -0.57
CA GLN A 40 -2.08 0.39 -1.16
C GLN A 40 -0.95 -0.62 -1.02
N ASP A 41 -0.91 -1.32 0.12
CA ASP A 41 0.23 -2.15 0.51
C ASP A 41 -0.19 -3.37 1.35
N ASP A 42 -1.47 -3.69 1.39
CA ASP A 42 -2.02 -4.88 2.04
C ASP A 42 -1.78 -4.95 3.57
N HIS A 43 -1.41 -3.83 4.20
CA HIS A 43 -1.22 -3.78 5.65
C HIS A 43 -2.57 -3.62 6.37
N TYR A 44 -2.67 -4.25 7.54
CA TYR A 44 -3.83 -4.26 8.41
C TYR A 44 -3.67 -3.28 9.57
N LEU A 45 -4.77 -2.63 9.92
CA LEU A 45 -4.83 -1.78 11.11
C LEU A 45 -4.66 -2.62 12.36
N GLN A 46 -3.71 -2.27 13.21
CA GLN A 46 -3.38 -2.96 14.45
C GLN A 46 -4.00 -2.24 15.66
N HIS A 47 -4.04 -2.91 16.82
CA HIS A 47 -4.55 -2.35 18.08
C HIS A 47 -3.79 -1.10 18.56
N ASP A 48 -2.50 -1.00 18.22
CA ASP A 48 -1.64 0.16 18.53
C ASP A 48 -1.83 1.34 17.55
N ARG A 49 -2.82 1.23 16.65
CA ARG A 49 -3.16 2.20 15.60
C ARG A 49 -2.10 2.31 14.50
N GLN A 50 -1.17 1.36 14.42
CA GLN A 50 -0.20 1.24 13.33
C GLN A 50 -0.71 0.30 12.23
N TRP A 51 0.01 0.28 11.11
CA TRP A 51 -0.27 -0.61 9.98
C TRP A 51 0.76 -1.74 9.96
N GLY A 52 0.28 -2.97 10.13
CA GLY A 52 1.10 -4.19 10.21
C GLY A 52 0.83 -5.15 9.07
N ASN A 53 1.71 -6.12 8.87
CA ASN A 53 1.64 -7.09 7.75
C ASN A 53 0.82 -8.35 8.06
N ALA A 54 0.21 -8.44 9.25
CA ALA A 54 -0.63 -9.55 9.67
C ALA A 54 -2.06 -9.07 9.97
N PRO A 55 -3.11 -9.84 9.61
CA PRO A 55 -4.47 -9.52 9.98
C PRO A 55 -4.62 -9.35 11.50
N CYS A 56 -5.21 -8.22 11.87
CA CYS A 56 -5.56 -7.91 13.26
C CYS A 56 -7.07 -7.83 13.35
N TRP A 57 -7.63 -8.71 14.18
CA TRP A 57 -9.08 -8.86 14.34
C TRP A 57 -9.58 -8.08 15.54
N PHE A 58 -10.58 -7.24 15.31
CA PHE A 58 -11.29 -6.46 16.31
C PHE A 58 -12.63 -7.16 16.59
N ALA A 59 -12.77 -7.72 17.79
CA ALA A 59 -13.99 -8.38 18.23
C ALA A 59 -14.97 -7.34 18.80
N GLN A 60 -16.17 -7.27 18.24
CA GLN A 60 -17.10 -6.21 18.55
C GLN A 60 -18.56 -6.64 18.42
N HIS A 61 -19.43 -5.96 19.18
CA HIS A 61 -20.85 -6.23 19.17
C HIS A 61 -21.58 -5.31 18.17
N PHE A 62 -22.02 -5.87 17.05
CA PHE A 62 -22.85 -5.22 16.05
C PHE A 62 -24.33 -5.36 16.42
N VAL A 63 -25.06 -4.26 16.30
CA VAL A 63 -26.50 -4.18 16.56
C VAL A 63 -27.23 -4.12 15.22
N GLU A 64 -28.34 -4.83 15.10
CA GLU A 64 -29.21 -4.74 13.94
C GLU A 64 -29.96 -3.39 13.94
N ASP A 65 -29.95 -2.70 12.80
CA ASP A 65 -30.68 -1.44 12.63
C ASP A 65 -32.20 -1.70 12.64
N ALA A 66 -33.00 -0.68 12.96
CA ALA A 66 -34.45 -0.82 13.13
C ALA A 66 -35.21 -1.37 11.91
N ASP A 67 -34.65 -1.19 10.71
CA ASP A 67 -35.22 -1.66 9.45
C ASP A 67 -34.84 -3.13 9.13
N GLY A 68 -33.95 -3.76 9.91
CA GLY A 68 -33.47 -5.14 9.71
C GLY A 68 -32.53 -5.34 8.50
N ASP A 69 -32.23 -4.26 7.78
CA ASP A 69 -31.49 -4.29 6.52
C ASP A 69 -29.96 -4.22 6.68
N SER A 70 -29.49 -3.77 7.85
CA SER A 70 -28.08 -3.56 8.17
C SER A 70 -27.77 -3.81 9.63
N ILE A 71 -26.50 -4.13 9.88
CA ILE A 71 -25.93 -4.20 11.21
C ILE A 71 -24.90 -3.08 11.37
N SER A 72 -24.73 -2.61 12.59
CA SER A 72 -23.91 -1.44 12.84
C SER A 72 -23.23 -1.43 14.21
N TYR A 73 -22.11 -0.72 14.27
CA TYR A 73 -21.35 -0.50 15.50
C TYR A 73 -20.71 0.90 15.48
N GLN A 74 -20.66 1.57 16.63
CA GLN A 74 -19.97 2.84 16.78
C GLN A 74 -18.48 2.63 17.03
N VAL A 75 -17.64 3.01 16.08
CA VAL A 75 -16.18 2.96 16.21
C VAL A 75 -15.62 4.24 16.82
N GLY A 76 -14.49 4.10 17.52
CA GLY A 76 -13.78 5.20 18.15
C GLY A 76 -12.54 5.65 17.39
N PRO A 77 -11.76 6.57 18.01
CA PRO A 77 -10.61 7.21 17.38
C PRO A 77 -9.49 6.24 17.04
N GLU A 78 -9.42 5.11 17.74
CA GLU A 78 -8.52 3.99 17.44
C GLU A 78 -8.72 3.41 16.04
N ILE A 79 -9.93 3.51 15.50
CA ILE A 79 -10.23 3.11 14.12
C ILE A 79 -10.29 4.33 13.21
N VAL A 80 -10.98 5.40 13.61
CA VAL A 80 -11.25 6.54 12.70
C VAL A 80 -9.98 7.30 12.34
N ASP A 81 -9.11 7.61 13.31
CA ASP A 81 -7.95 8.46 13.06
C ASP A 81 -6.92 7.81 12.10
N PRO A 82 -6.53 6.53 12.27
CA PRO A 82 -5.61 5.88 11.34
C PRO A 82 -6.14 5.77 9.92
N LEU A 83 -7.46 5.62 9.76
CA LEU A 83 -8.10 5.58 8.46
C LEU A 83 -8.02 6.94 7.76
N LEU A 84 -8.32 8.03 8.47
CA LEU A 84 -8.24 9.39 7.94
C LEU A 84 -6.80 9.81 7.61
N LEU A 85 -5.83 9.41 8.46
CA LEU A 85 -4.40 9.66 8.21
C LEU A 85 -3.88 8.90 6.99
N SER A 86 -4.42 7.70 6.73
CA SER A 86 -3.95 6.85 5.64
C SER A 86 -4.73 7.01 4.33
N SER A 87 -5.87 7.72 4.35
CA SER A 87 -6.81 7.76 3.23
C SER A 87 -6.42 8.79 2.16
N ALA A 88 -5.71 8.35 1.11
CA ALA A 88 -5.63 9.11 -0.14
C ALA A 88 -6.90 8.95 -1.01
N THR A 89 -7.62 7.82 -0.85
CA THR A 89 -8.78 7.44 -1.70
C THR A 89 -10.09 7.23 -0.94
N GLY A 90 -10.06 7.23 0.40
CA GLY A 90 -11.24 6.93 1.23
C GLY A 90 -11.78 5.50 1.13
N MET A 91 -11.01 4.57 0.56
CA MET A 91 -11.41 3.18 0.33
C MET A 91 -10.44 2.22 1.03
N PHE A 92 -10.99 1.23 1.75
CA PHE A 92 -10.24 0.19 2.44
C PHE A 92 -10.86 -1.18 2.14
N ASN A 93 -10.10 -2.25 2.32
CA ASN A 93 -10.65 -3.60 2.33
C ASN A 93 -11.06 -3.94 3.76
N PHE A 94 -12.23 -4.54 3.92
CA PHE A 94 -12.82 -4.86 5.20
C PHE A 94 -13.24 -6.32 5.21
N ARG A 95 -12.73 -7.06 6.19
CA ARG A 95 -13.10 -8.45 6.44
C ARG A 95 -14.01 -8.50 7.65
N LEU A 96 -15.11 -9.24 7.53
CA LEU A 96 -16.04 -9.51 8.61
C LEU A 96 -16.17 -11.01 8.77
N ARG A 97 -16.15 -11.51 10.00
CA ARG A 97 -16.38 -12.92 10.29
C ARG A 97 -17.13 -13.16 11.58
N SER A 98 -17.77 -14.31 11.66
CA SER A 98 -18.29 -14.86 12.92
C SER A 98 -17.14 -15.40 13.78
N PRO A 99 -17.19 -15.28 15.11
CA PRO A 99 -16.13 -15.77 16.01
C PRO A 99 -15.89 -17.29 15.92
N ASP A 100 -16.90 -18.05 15.51
CA ASP A 100 -16.83 -19.50 15.31
C ASP A 100 -16.31 -19.90 13.91
N GLY A 101 -16.00 -18.91 13.05
CA GLY A 101 -15.54 -19.12 11.68
C GLY A 101 -16.61 -19.67 10.72
N SER A 102 -17.89 -19.69 11.12
CA SER A 102 -18.99 -20.18 10.30
C SER A 102 -19.30 -19.29 9.09
N ALA A 103 -18.93 -18.01 9.17
CA ALA A 103 -19.11 -17.01 8.13
C ALA A 103 -17.91 -16.09 8.07
N GLU A 104 -17.41 -15.81 6.87
CA GLU A 104 -16.39 -14.81 6.61
C GLU A 104 -16.65 -14.17 5.23
N ASP A 105 -16.57 -12.85 5.16
CA ASP A 105 -16.71 -12.12 3.92
C ASP A 105 -15.72 -10.95 3.86
N GLU A 106 -15.28 -10.61 2.66
CA GLU A 106 -14.31 -9.56 2.36
C GLU A 106 -14.91 -8.57 1.37
N ASN A 107 -15.07 -7.32 1.78
CA ASN A 107 -15.70 -6.29 0.96
C ASN A 107 -14.98 -4.94 1.05
N PRO A 108 -15.08 -4.10 0.02
CA PRO A 108 -14.59 -2.73 0.09
C PRO A 108 -15.43 -1.90 1.06
N MET A 109 -14.77 -1.24 2.01
CA MET A 109 -15.34 -0.24 2.90
C MET A 109 -15.09 1.17 2.36
N ARG A 110 -16.14 2.00 2.33
CA ARG A 110 -16.06 3.41 1.96
C ARG A 110 -16.10 4.31 3.17
N LEU A 111 -15.22 5.30 3.23
CA LEU A 111 -15.32 6.43 4.15
C LEU A 111 -16.29 7.47 3.59
N ALA A 112 -17.29 7.87 4.38
CA ALA A 112 -18.19 8.94 4.02
C ALA A 112 -17.52 10.32 4.23
N ALA A 113 -17.99 11.32 3.48
CA ALA A 113 -17.62 12.71 3.74
C ALA A 113 -18.10 13.16 5.14
N GLY A 114 -17.39 14.11 5.74
CA GLY A 114 -17.74 14.69 7.05
C GLY A 114 -17.23 13.92 8.27
N LEU A 115 -16.41 12.88 8.06
CA LEU A 115 -15.61 12.28 9.13
C LEU A 115 -14.50 13.26 9.56
N ASN A 116 -14.33 13.42 10.87
CA ASN A 116 -13.33 14.31 11.46
C ASN A 116 -12.39 13.51 12.35
N SER A 117 -11.09 13.76 12.27
CA SER A 117 -10.13 13.19 13.22
C SER A 117 -10.31 13.81 14.61
N SER A 118 -9.98 13.07 15.66
CA SER A 118 -10.00 13.54 17.06
C SER A 118 -9.27 14.88 17.25
N LEU A 119 -8.20 15.13 16.49
CA LEU A 119 -7.43 16.36 16.56
C LEU A 119 -8.22 17.60 16.12
N ALA A 120 -9.25 17.44 15.28
CA ALA A 120 -10.08 18.54 14.81
C ALA A 120 -10.89 19.21 15.93
N GLY A 121 -11.25 18.44 16.98
CA GLY A 121 -12.00 18.94 18.14
C GLY A 121 -11.22 19.89 19.06
N SER A 122 -9.91 20.00 18.88
CA SER A 122 -9.05 20.89 19.68
C SER A 122 -8.97 22.34 19.16
N SER A 123 -9.60 22.63 18.01
CA SER A 123 -9.45 23.92 17.32
C SER A 123 -10.57 24.94 17.55
N THR A 124 -11.63 24.61 18.30
CA THR A 124 -12.73 25.53 18.63
C THR A 124 -12.59 26.11 20.04
N GLY A 125 -11.46 26.77 20.29
CA GLY A 125 -11.34 27.81 21.32
C GLY A 125 -11.19 29.16 20.63
N ALA A 126 -11.93 30.18 21.07
CA ALA A 126 -11.75 31.56 20.61
C ALA A 126 -10.33 32.05 20.98
N GLY A 127 -9.37 31.84 20.10
CA GLY A 127 -7.97 32.19 20.35
C GLY A 127 -6.95 31.38 19.52
N ALA A 128 -7.18 31.16 18.23
CA ALA A 128 -6.13 30.72 17.32
C ALA A 128 -5.69 31.90 16.44
N ALA A 129 -5.06 32.90 17.09
CA ALA A 129 -4.17 33.81 16.39
C ALA A 129 -2.90 33.02 16.02
N GLU A 130 -2.35 33.35 14.84
CA GLU A 130 -1.14 32.82 14.24
C GLU A 130 -0.06 32.46 15.28
N SER A 131 0.20 31.18 15.49
CA SER A 131 1.41 30.74 16.19
C SER A 131 2.56 30.65 15.20
N THR A 132 3.24 31.76 15.02
CA THR A 132 4.62 31.79 14.54
C THR A 132 5.49 30.94 15.48
N VAL A 133 6.05 29.83 14.98
CA VAL A 133 6.97 28.98 15.74
C VAL A 133 8.31 29.70 15.89
N SER A 134 8.57 30.23 17.09
CA SER A 134 9.90 30.64 17.53
C SER A 134 10.64 29.41 18.05
N LEU A 135 11.75 29.05 17.39
CA LEU A 135 12.67 28.01 17.85
C LEU A 135 13.45 28.51 19.08
N THR A 136 13.24 27.92 20.24
CA THR A 136 14.14 28.03 21.40
C THR A 136 14.17 26.69 22.16
N PRO A 137 15.34 26.21 22.66
CA PRO A 137 15.54 24.82 23.12
C PRO A 137 14.92 24.54 24.51
N PRO A 138 14.82 23.25 24.90
CA PRO A 138 13.92 22.80 25.97
C PRO A 138 14.48 23.02 27.39
N PRO A 139 13.64 23.41 28.36
CA PRO A 139 13.91 23.18 29.77
C PRO A 139 13.34 21.84 30.26
N ALA A 140 14.01 21.30 31.28
CA ALA A 140 14.00 19.94 31.77
C ALA A 140 12.66 19.39 32.32
N ALA A 141 12.58 18.05 32.28
CA ALA A 141 11.55 17.18 32.82
C ALA A 141 11.36 17.28 34.36
N PRO A 142 10.21 16.82 34.84
CA PRO A 142 10.17 15.98 36.03
C PRO A 142 9.50 14.62 35.74
N GLU A 143 10.24 13.54 36.00
CA GLU A 143 9.67 12.20 36.21
C GLU A 143 8.76 12.20 37.45
N PRO A 144 7.57 11.59 37.40
CA PRO A 144 6.89 11.13 38.60
C PRO A 144 7.32 9.70 38.95
N LEU A 145 7.79 9.63 40.18
CA LEU A 145 8.15 8.48 41.01
C LEU A 145 7.12 7.34 40.99
N ILE A 146 7.63 6.11 41.01
CA ILE A 146 6.92 4.83 41.18
C ILE A 146 6.32 4.76 42.59
N GLU A 147 5.06 4.29 42.72
CA GLU A 147 4.61 3.58 43.93
C GLU A 147 4.10 2.18 43.57
N PRO A 148 4.44 1.16 44.38
CA PRO A 148 4.27 -0.25 44.02
C PRO A 148 2.92 -0.77 44.48
N VAL A 149 2.14 -1.39 43.58
CA VAL A 149 0.96 -2.15 43.99
C VAL A 149 1.34 -3.63 44.12
N GLU A 150 1.13 -4.13 45.33
CA GLU A 150 1.43 -5.45 45.84
C GLU A 150 0.83 -6.61 45.02
N ALA A 151 1.61 -7.67 44.86
CA ALA A 151 1.13 -9.00 44.51
C ALA A 151 0.52 -9.70 45.74
N PRO A 152 -0.56 -10.47 45.57
CA PRO A 152 -0.57 -11.80 46.19
C PRO A 152 -1.32 -12.86 45.32
N PRO A 153 -1.31 -14.15 45.69
CA PRO A 153 -0.22 -15.14 45.63
C PRO A 153 -0.53 -16.28 44.63
N ALA A 154 0.43 -17.21 44.47
CA ALA A 154 0.43 -18.32 43.51
C ALA A 154 -0.45 -19.54 43.85
N GLU A 155 -0.88 -20.23 42.77
CA GLU A 155 -1.16 -21.68 42.58
C GLU A 155 -2.30 -22.36 43.37
N PRO A 156 -2.94 -23.43 42.84
CA PRO A 156 -2.30 -24.61 42.24
C PRO A 156 -2.74 -25.01 40.82
N GLU A 157 -1.79 -25.55 40.05
CA GLU A 157 -2.05 -26.46 38.93
C GLU A 157 -2.88 -27.68 39.37
N PRO A 158 -3.61 -28.29 38.42
CA PRO A 158 -3.38 -29.71 38.21
C PRO A 158 -3.34 -30.11 36.73
N GLN A 159 -2.24 -30.72 36.33
CA GLN A 159 -2.19 -31.85 35.37
C GLN A 159 -2.41 -33.16 36.17
N PRO A 160 -2.77 -34.34 35.60
CA PRO A 160 -2.46 -34.79 34.23
C PRO A 160 -3.56 -35.59 33.47
N GLU A 161 -3.20 -35.95 32.24
CA GLU A 161 -3.91 -36.68 31.16
C GLU A 161 -4.39 -38.11 31.53
N PRO A 162 -5.17 -38.81 30.66
CA PRO A 162 -4.53 -39.59 29.58
C PRO A 162 -5.31 -39.72 28.25
N VAL A 163 -4.54 -39.68 27.15
CA VAL A 163 -4.44 -40.66 26.03
C VAL A 163 -5.70 -41.46 25.65
N VAL A 164 -6.16 -41.35 24.38
CA VAL A 164 -6.37 -42.52 23.47
C VAL A 164 -6.14 -42.14 21.99
N GLU A 165 -5.10 -42.77 21.45
CA GLU A 165 -4.82 -43.22 20.08
C GLU A 165 -5.99 -43.36 19.08
N GLN A 166 -5.78 -42.97 17.81
CA GLN A 166 -5.84 -43.91 16.67
C GLN A 166 -5.41 -43.27 15.34
N ALA A 167 -4.51 -43.98 14.67
CA ALA A 167 -3.95 -43.71 13.34
C ALA A 167 -4.81 -44.39 12.22
N PRO A 168 -4.50 -44.18 10.92
CA PRO A 168 -5.44 -44.17 9.79
C PRO A 168 -5.66 -45.56 9.14
N PRO A 169 -6.48 -45.60 8.07
CA PRO A 169 -6.11 -46.42 6.91
C PRO A 169 -6.13 -45.66 5.58
N ALA A 170 -5.35 -46.21 4.65
CA ALA A 170 -4.97 -45.68 3.34
C ALA A 170 -5.78 -46.29 2.17
N GLN A 171 -6.05 -45.46 1.15
CA GLN A 171 -6.05 -45.66 -0.34
C GLN A 171 -6.74 -46.92 -0.95
N PRO A 172 -6.84 -47.17 -2.30
CA PRO A 172 -6.53 -46.38 -3.53
C PRO A 172 -7.63 -46.45 -4.65
N ALA A 173 -7.50 -45.65 -5.72
CA ALA A 173 -7.81 -45.96 -7.15
C ALA A 173 -7.77 -44.65 -7.98
N ALA A 174 -7.29 -44.55 -9.23
CA ALA A 174 -6.71 -45.48 -10.18
C ALA A 174 -5.81 -44.68 -11.15
N ALA A 175 -4.74 -45.31 -11.62
CA ALA A 175 -3.81 -44.75 -12.60
C ALA A 175 -4.40 -44.78 -14.03
N LYS A 176 -4.16 -43.73 -14.81
CA LYS A 176 -4.32 -43.73 -16.27
C LYS A 176 -3.00 -43.34 -16.93
N SER A 177 -2.60 -44.12 -17.93
CA SER A 177 -1.25 -44.19 -18.50
C SER A 177 -0.77 -42.88 -19.14
N ARG A 178 0.46 -42.48 -18.81
CA ARG A 178 1.16 -41.27 -19.30
C ARG A 178 2.41 -41.62 -20.12
N THR A 179 2.38 -42.72 -20.88
CA THR A 179 3.52 -43.16 -21.70
C THR A 179 3.86 -42.19 -22.85
N GLY A 180 2.95 -41.27 -23.23
CA GLY A 180 3.24 -40.21 -24.21
C GLY A 180 3.92 -38.95 -23.63
N LEU A 181 3.83 -38.70 -22.32
CA LEU A 181 4.35 -37.46 -21.70
C LEU A 181 5.85 -37.58 -21.33
N LEU A 182 6.34 -38.81 -21.15
CA LEU A 182 7.72 -39.10 -20.75
C LEU A 182 8.73 -38.85 -21.88
N LEU A 183 8.35 -39.10 -23.14
CA LEU A 183 9.23 -38.84 -24.29
C LEU A 183 9.38 -37.34 -24.58
N LEU A 184 8.30 -36.55 -24.41
CA LEU A 184 8.37 -35.09 -24.57
C LEU A 184 9.22 -34.43 -23.47
N GLY A 185 9.10 -34.92 -22.23
CA GLY A 185 9.91 -34.44 -21.10
C GLY A 185 11.40 -34.68 -21.25
N ILE A 186 11.81 -35.84 -21.81
CA ILE A 186 13.23 -36.16 -22.03
C ILE A 186 13.83 -35.26 -23.13
N VAL A 187 13.09 -35.00 -24.22
CA VAL A 187 13.55 -34.09 -25.28
C VAL A 187 13.70 -32.65 -24.75
N LEU A 188 12.76 -32.19 -23.92
CA LEU A 188 12.83 -30.86 -23.31
C LEU A 188 14.01 -30.74 -22.34
N LEU A 189 14.26 -31.77 -21.52
CA LEU A 189 15.41 -31.80 -20.61
C LEU A 189 16.76 -31.80 -21.35
N LEU A 190 16.85 -32.50 -22.49
CA LEU A 190 18.07 -32.48 -23.31
C LEU A 190 18.32 -31.11 -23.95
N ALA A 191 17.26 -30.39 -24.36
CA ALA A 191 17.39 -29.03 -24.87
C ALA A 191 17.86 -28.03 -23.78
N ILE A 192 17.35 -28.16 -22.56
CA ILE A 192 17.76 -27.33 -21.41
C ILE A 192 19.21 -27.64 -21.02
N ALA A 193 19.60 -28.92 -20.98
CA ALA A 193 20.97 -29.32 -20.68
C ALA A 193 21.97 -28.81 -21.73
N ALA A 194 21.60 -28.85 -23.02
CA ALA A 194 22.43 -28.29 -24.09
C ALA A 194 22.57 -26.76 -23.99
N GLY A 195 21.48 -26.06 -23.64
CA GLY A 195 21.50 -24.61 -23.42
C GLY A 195 22.38 -24.19 -22.23
N LEU A 196 22.29 -24.90 -21.10
CA LEU A 196 23.14 -24.66 -19.93
C LEU A 196 24.61 -24.95 -20.20
N TRP A 197 24.91 -26.03 -20.94
CA TRP A 197 26.29 -26.36 -21.30
C TRP A 197 26.93 -25.32 -22.23
N PHE A 198 26.16 -24.78 -23.17
CA PHE A 198 26.62 -23.72 -24.06
C PHE A 198 26.86 -22.39 -23.31
N TRP A 199 26.01 -22.07 -22.33
CA TRP A 199 26.15 -20.86 -21.53
C TRP A 199 27.35 -20.93 -20.56
N LEU A 200 27.58 -22.07 -19.91
CA LEU A 200 28.74 -22.26 -19.03
C LEU A 200 30.09 -22.30 -19.77
N LYS A 201 30.09 -22.51 -21.09
CA LYS A 201 31.31 -22.50 -21.91
C LYS A 201 31.69 -21.13 -22.48
N GLN A 202 30.98 -20.05 -22.15
CA GLN A 202 31.43 -18.72 -22.54
C GLN A 202 32.69 -18.32 -21.74
N PRO A 203 33.85 -18.11 -22.39
CA PRO A 203 35.04 -17.67 -21.70
C PRO A 203 34.83 -16.26 -21.14
N LYS A 204 35.05 -16.10 -19.84
CA LYS A 204 35.03 -14.82 -19.13
C LYS A 204 36.06 -13.89 -19.79
N ALA A 205 35.60 -12.74 -20.29
CA ALA A 205 36.48 -11.72 -20.85
C ALA A 205 37.51 -11.27 -19.79
N PRO A 206 38.78 -11.10 -20.16
CA PRO A 206 39.83 -10.71 -19.21
C PRO A 206 39.63 -9.27 -18.74
N GLU A 207 39.63 -9.07 -17.42
CA GLU A 207 39.66 -7.76 -16.78
C GLU A 207 40.93 -6.99 -17.19
N PRO A 208 40.84 -5.67 -17.43
CA PRO A 208 42.02 -4.84 -17.64
C PRO A 208 42.84 -4.74 -16.36
N VAL A 209 44.09 -5.18 -16.43
CA VAL A 209 45.10 -5.04 -15.37
C VAL A 209 45.48 -3.56 -15.24
N ALA A 210 45.09 -2.94 -14.12
CA ALA A 210 45.62 -1.64 -13.70
C ALA A 210 46.90 -1.82 -12.87
N ALA A 211 47.95 -1.10 -13.23
CA ALA A 211 49.25 -1.05 -12.56
C ALA A 211 49.18 -0.34 -11.18
N PRO A 212 50.13 -0.61 -10.24
CA PRO A 212 50.03 -0.13 -8.87
C PRO A 212 50.48 1.34 -8.74
N VAL A 213 49.73 2.12 -7.96
CA VAL A 213 50.06 3.50 -7.54
C VAL A 213 50.29 3.50 -6.02
N PRO A 214 51.25 4.26 -5.45
CA PRO A 214 51.72 4.08 -4.08
C PRO A 214 50.71 4.51 -3.01
N ALA A 215 50.77 3.83 -1.87
CA ALA A 215 49.91 4.00 -0.71
C ALA A 215 50.07 5.35 0.01
N ALA A 216 48.94 5.98 0.32
CA ALA A 216 48.74 7.02 1.33
C ALA A 216 47.55 6.61 2.23
N PRO A 217 47.46 7.12 3.47
CA PRO A 217 47.01 6.34 4.62
C PRO A 217 45.51 6.04 4.66
N VAL A 218 45.24 4.87 5.24
CA VAL A 218 43.97 4.18 5.39
C VAL A 218 42.96 5.03 6.17
N ALA A 219 41.99 5.61 5.46
CA ALA A 219 40.66 5.84 6.00
C ALA A 219 39.85 4.56 5.73
N ALA A 220 39.15 4.08 6.76
CA ALA A 220 38.33 2.88 6.71
C ALA A 220 37.35 2.90 5.52
N PRO A 221 37.07 1.77 4.87
CA PRO A 221 36.10 1.72 3.77
C PRO A 221 34.73 2.13 4.33
N ALA A 222 34.20 3.25 3.84
CA ALA A 222 32.77 3.48 3.91
C ALA A 222 32.10 2.30 3.17
N ALA A 223 31.17 1.62 3.84
CA ALA A 223 30.32 0.61 3.22
C ALA A 223 29.73 1.17 1.91
N PRO A 224 29.53 0.35 0.87
CA PRO A 224 28.89 0.81 -0.35
C PRO A 224 27.55 1.42 0.05
N VAL A 225 27.41 2.73 -0.15
CA VAL A 225 26.13 3.41 0.02
C VAL A 225 25.23 2.76 -1.03
N SER A 226 24.32 1.89 -0.58
CA SER A 226 23.31 1.32 -1.46
C SER A 226 22.63 2.50 -2.13
N ALA A 227 22.71 2.57 -3.47
CA ALA A 227 22.07 3.64 -4.22
C ALA A 227 20.60 3.72 -3.79
N ALA A 228 20.10 4.95 -3.58
CA ALA A 228 18.71 5.16 -3.21
C ALA A 228 17.80 4.36 -4.16
N PRO A 229 16.74 3.69 -3.65
CA PRO A 229 15.94 2.79 -4.47
C PRO A 229 15.22 3.48 -5.65
N CYS A 230 15.04 4.81 -5.59
CA CYS A 230 14.58 5.64 -6.69
C CYS A 230 15.69 6.49 -7.32
N SER A 231 16.84 5.88 -7.58
CA SER A 231 17.99 6.56 -8.19
C SER A 231 18.20 6.13 -9.64
N VAL A 232 18.97 6.95 -10.35
CA VAL A 232 19.43 6.69 -11.71
C VAL A 232 20.21 5.37 -11.80
N GLU A 233 21.00 5.09 -10.77
CA GLU A 233 21.82 3.90 -10.68
C GLU A 233 20.95 2.65 -10.50
N ALA A 234 19.98 2.70 -9.59
CA ALA A 234 19.05 1.60 -9.33
C ALA A 234 18.20 1.25 -10.56
N LEU A 235 17.85 2.25 -11.39
CA LEU A 235 17.07 2.04 -12.61
C LEU A 235 17.76 1.10 -13.62
N SER A 236 19.09 1.07 -13.62
CA SER A 236 19.89 0.25 -14.55
C SER A 236 20.23 -1.13 -13.99
N SER A 237 20.21 -1.30 -12.67
CA SER A 237 20.63 -2.54 -11.99
C SER A 237 19.47 -3.41 -11.50
N GLU A 238 18.28 -2.84 -11.31
CA GLU A 238 17.11 -3.53 -10.75
C GLU A 238 16.13 -3.99 -11.84
N THR A 239 15.25 -4.92 -11.47
CA THR A 239 14.08 -5.25 -12.30
C THR A 239 13.06 -4.10 -12.26
N GLU A 240 12.26 -3.94 -13.32
CA GLU A 240 11.21 -2.89 -13.38
C GLU A 240 10.32 -2.90 -12.14
N LEU A 241 9.88 -4.08 -11.69
CA LEU A 241 8.98 -4.19 -10.54
C LEU A 241 9.66 -3.73 -9.24
N ASN A 242 10.88 -4.22 -8.97
CA ASN A 242 11.62 -3.85 -7.76
C ASN A 242 11.93 -2.36 -7.74
N PHE A 243 12.33 -1.81 -8.89
CA PHE A 243 12.63 -0.40 -9.03
C PHE A 243 11.39 0.47 -8.77
N VAL A 244 10.27 0.18 -9.45
CA VAL A 244 9.03 0.94 -9.27
C VAL A 244 8.54 0.85 -7.83
N GLN A 245 8.55 -0.33 -7.21
CA GLN A 245 8.17 -0.48 -5.80
C GLN A 245 9.11 0.29 -4.86
N GLY A 246 10.42 0.27 -5.13
CA GLY A 246 11.41 1.05 -4.42
C GLY A 246 11.15 2.54 -4.50
N CYS A 247 10.86 3.05 -5.70
CA CYS A 247 10.45 4.44 -5.94
C CYS A 247 9.16 4.83 -5.23
N ILE A 248 8.17 3.94 -5.22
CA ILE A 248 6.91 4.18 -4.52
C ILE A 248 7.16 4.31 -3.01
N LYS A 249 7.91 3.38 -2.43
CA LYS A 249 8.25 3.39 -0.99
C LYS A 249 9.07 4.61 -0.58
N GLN A 250 10.07 4.98 -1.38
CA GLN A 250 10.94 6.12 -1.07
C GLN A 250 10.22 7.46 -1.16
N SER A 251 9.17 7.57 -1.97
CA SER A 251 8.40 8.80 -2.13
C SER A 251 9.24 10.06 -2.34
N PRO A 252 10.06 10.09 -3.40
CA PRO A 252 10.78 11.31 -3.78
C PRO A 252 9.78 12.43 -4.11
N ASP A 253 10.26 13.67 -4.01
CA ASP A 253 9.51 14.84 -4.48
C ASP A 253 9.29 14.79 -6.00
N SER A 254 8.35 15.62 -6.49
CA SER A 254 7.96 15.67 -7.90
C SER A 254 9.15 15.86 -8.84
N ALA A 255 10.07 16.77 -8.52
CA ALA A 255 11.17 17.13 -9.40
C ALA A 255 12.19 15.98 -9.49
N ALA A 256 12.50 15.34 -8.36
CA ALA A 256 13.35 14.16 -8.35
C ALA A 256 12.72 12.99 -9.12
N LEU A 257 11.42 12.75 -8.93
CA LEU A 257 10.70 11.70 -9.64
C LEU A 257 10.66 11.95 -11.16
N LEU A 258 10.38 13.18 -11.59
CA LEU A 258 10.31 13.51 -13.02
C LEU A 258 11.66 13.27 -13.73
N LYS A 259 12.79 13.56 -13.07
CA LYS A 259 14.13 13.21 -13.59
C LYS A 259 14.32 11.71 -13.76
N VAL A 260 13.86 10.91 -12.80
CA VAL A 260 13.91 9.43 -12.88
C VAL A 260 13.06 8.94 -14.05
N ILE A 261 11.87 9.52 -14.24
CA ILE A 261 10.98 9.19 -15.35
C ILE A 261 11.60 9.57 -16.70
N GLU A 262 12.19 10.76 -16.82
CA GLU A 262 12.91 11.18 -18.02
C GLU A 262 14.03 10.20 -18.38
N LEU A 263 14.80 9.76 -17.39
CA LEU A 263 15.83 8.75 -17.60
C LEU A 263 15.25 7.40 -18.04
N ALA A 264 14.17 6.94 -17.41
CA ALA A 264 13.48 5.71 -17.82
C ALA A 264 13.00 5.80 -19.28
N LYS A 265 12.46 6.94 -19.69
CA LYS A 265 12.09 7.21 -21.09
C LYS A 265 13.32 7.15 -22.02
N ALA A 266 14.43 7.78 -21.62
CA ALA A 266 15.67 7.77 -22.40
C ALA A 266 16.25 6.35 -22.58
N ASN A 267 16.12 5.50 -21.55
CA ASN A 267 16.51 4.09 -21.57
C ASN A 267 15.45 3.16 -22.17
N LYS A 268 14.36 3.70 -22.74
CA LYS A 268 13.24 2.94 -23.35
C LYS A 268 12.53 2.01 -22.36
N GLN A 269 12.62 2.28 -21.07
CA GLN A 269 11.90 1.58 -20.00
C GLN A 269 10.50 2.18 -19.83
N CYS A 270 9.66 2.00 -20.84
CA CYS A 270 8.36 2.67 -20.91
C CYS A 270 7.38 2.20 -19.83
N GLY A 271 7.45 0.93 -19.42
CA GLY A 271 6.67 0.41 -18.30
C GLY A 271 6.98 1.13 -16.99
N VAL A 272 8.27 1.32 -16.67
CA VAL A 272 8.71 2.11 -15.50
C VAL A 272 8.16 3.53 -15.57
N ALA A 273 8.39 4.24 -16.69
CA ALA A 273 7.97 5.64 -16.85
C ALA A 273 6.46 5.81 -16.66
N GLN A 274 5.65 5.00 -17.34
CA GLN A 274 4.18 5.06 -17.28
C GLN A 274 3.65 4.71 -15.89
N ARG A 275 4.20 3.68 -15.23
CA ARG A 275 3.77 3.27 -13.88
C ARG A 275 4.08 4.36 -12.84
N LEU A 276 5.27 4.96 -12.90
CA LEU A 276 5.66 6.03 -11.98
C LEU A 276 4.81 7.29 -12.18
N TYR A 277 4.58 7.69 -13.43
CA TYR A 277 3.67 8.78 -13.75
C TYR A 277 2.27 8.51 -13.20
N ALA A 278 1.65 7.38 -13.58
CA ALA A 278 0.27 7.06 -13.22
C ALA A 278 0.09 6.98 -11.70
N ASN A 279 1.00 6.29 -11.00
CA ASN A 279 0.91 6.12 -9.55
C ASN A 279 0.90 7.47 -8.83
N ARG A 280 1.78 8.40 -9.21
CA ARG A 280 1.94 9.67 -8.51
C ARG A 280 0.89 10.68 -8.91
N ALA A 281 0.48 10.69 -10.18
CA ALA A 281 -0.66 11.46 -10.64
C ALA A 281 -1.96 11.08 -9.89
N GLN A 282 -2.22 9.78 -9.75
CA GLN A 282 -3.38 9.26 -9.01
C GLN A 282 -3.28 9.45 -7.48
N ALA A 283 -2.09 9.71 -6.95
CA ALA A 283 -1.90 10.07 -5.54
C ALA A 283 -2.09 11.57 -5.28
N GLY A 284 -2.55 12.34 -6.27
CA GLY A 284 -2.79 13.78 -6.13
C GLY A 284 -1.56 14.66 -6.39
N ASN A 285 -0.47 14.10 -6.93
CA ASN A 285 0.66 14.91 -7.36
C ASN A 285 0.32 15.61 -8.69
N VAL A 286 -0.19 16.84 -8.59
CA VAL A 286 -0.65 17.65 -9.73
C VAL A 286 0.47 17.93 -10.73
N GLU A 287 1.70 18.16 -10.28
CA GLU A 287 2.83 18.44 -11.16
C GLU A 287 3.19 17.23 -12.04
N VAL A 288 3.23 16.04 -11.43
CA VAL A 288 3.47 14.78 -12.16
C VAL A 288 2.28 14.43 -13.06
N ALA A 289 1.04 14.69 -12.62
CA ALA A 289 -0.14 14.51 -13.44
C ALA A 289 -0.14 15.43 -14.67
N GLN A 290 0.30 16.69 -14.51
CA GLN A 290 0.43 17.64 -15.62
C GLN A 290 1.48 17.18 -16.61
N ALA A 291 2.66 16.78 -16.12
CA ALA A 291 3.70 16.21 -16.97
C ALA A 291 3.17 15.00 -17.75
N TYR A 292 2.42 14.10 -17.10
CA TYR A 292 1.88 12.92 -17.75
C TYR A 292 0.81 13.23 -18.79
N ALA A 293 -0.12 14.15 -18.50
CA ALA A 293 -1.13 14.60 -19.45
C ALA A 293 -0.48 15.13 -20.75
N ARG A 294 0.62 15.89 -20.60
CA ARG A 294 1.39 16.45 -21.72
C ARG A 294 2.08 15.41 -22.58
N GLU A 295 2.35 14.21 -22.06
CA GLU A 295 2.88 13.08 -22.87
C GLU A 295 1.87 12.57 -23.89
N TYR A 296 0.59 12.91 -23.76
CA TYR A 296 -0.47 12.49 -24.68
C TYR A 296 -1.14 13.66 -25.40
N ASP A 297 -0.99 14.88 -24.88
CA ASP A 297 -1.63 16.06 -25.42
C ASP A 297 -0.98 16.49 -26.75
N PRO A 298 -1.74 16.60 -27.87
CA PRO A 298 -1.19 17.00 -29.17
C PRO A 298 -0.50 18.38 -29.18
N LYS A 299 -0.85 19.27 -28.24
CA LYS A 299 -0.22 20.59 -28.11
C LYS A 299 1.19 20.51 -27.51
N TYR A 300 1.45 19.52 -26.67
CA TYR A 300 2.67 19.44 -25.88
C TYR A 300 3.53 18.21 -26.16
N LEU A 301 2.95 17.18 -26.76
CA LEU A 301 3.61 15.91 -27.05
C LEU A 301 4.98 16.16 -27.69
N GLN A 302 6.00 15.65 -27.02
CA GLN A 302 7.34 15.49 -27.57
C GLN A 302 7.54 14.00 -27.84
N PRO A 303 7.47 13.55 -29.11
CA PRO A 303 7.55 12.13 -29.42
C PRO A 303 8.83 11.50 -28.85
N SER A 304 8.65 10.39 -28.15
CA SER A 304 9.72 9.58 -27.56
C SER A 304 9.48 8.10 -27.85
N ALA A 305 10.43 7.24 -27.48
CA ALA A 305 10.24 5.79 -27.59
C ALA A 305 9.03 5.28 -26.79
N CYS A 306 8.61 6.01 -25.73
CA CYS A 306 7.54 5.60 -24.83
C CYS A 306 6.20 6.28 -25.10
N PHE A 307 6.20 7.45 -25.73
CA PHE A 307 5.01 8.21 -26.11
C PHE A 307 5.21 8.72 -27.53
N THR A 308 4.71 7.98 -28.51
CA THR A 308 4.99 8.22 -29.93
C THR A 308 3.91 9.06 -30.60
N THR A 309 2.66 8.94 -30.15
CA THR A 309 1.49 9.57 -30.74
C THR A 309 0.65 10.25 -29.69
N ALA A 310 -0.02 11.32 -30.08
CA ALA A 310 -0.97 12.00 -29.22
C ALA A 310 -2.20 11.10 -28.98
N ASP A 311 -2.80 11.23 -27.81
CA ASP A 311 -4.05 10.59 -27.43
C ASP A 311 -4.87 11.58 -26.61
N ASN A 312 -5.83 12.22 -27.28
CA ASN A 312 -6.69 13.22 -26.65
C ASN A 312 -7.49 12.64 -25.48
N ALA A 313 -7.95 11.38 -25.58
CA ALA A 313 -8.76 10.78 -24.52
C ALA A 313 -7.92 10.54 -23.26
N THR A 314 -6.69 10.05 -23.43
CA THR A 314 -5.76 9.86 -22.31
C THR A 314 -5.31 11.20 -21.71
N ALA A 315 -5.02 12.21 -22.53
CA ALA A 315 -4.71 13.56 -22.03
C ALA A 315 -5.87 14.16 -21.24
N VAL A 316 -7.10 14.04 -21.76
CA VAL A 316 -8.33 14.48 -21.08
C VAL A 316 -8.49 13.83 -19.71
N TYR A 317 -8.32 12.51 -19.63
CA TYR A 317 -8.43 11.78 -18.36
C TYR A 317 -7.48 12.34 -17.29
N TRP A 318 -6.24 12.65 -17.66
CA TRP A 318 -5.25 13.19 -16.72
C TRP A 318 -5.53 14.66 -16.35
N TYR A 319 -6.04 15.48 -17.28
CA TYR A 319 -6.49 16.83 -16.95
C TYR A 319 -7.74 16.85 -16.04
N GLU A 320 -8.68 15.92 -16.23
CA GLU A 320 -9.79 15.74 -15.29
C GLU A 320 -9.30 15.30 -13.91
N THR A 321 -8.34 14.38 -13.88
CA THR A 321 -7.68 13.94 -12.64
C THR A 321 -7.06 15.13 -11.92
N ILE A 322 -6.33 16.01 -12.62
CA ILE A 322 -5.78 17.25 -12.04
C ILE A 322 -6.87 18.11 -11.42
N LEU A 323 -7.97 18.36 -12.14
CA LEU A 323 -9.07 19.20 -11.64
C LEU A 323 -9.81 18.56 -10.45
N SER A 324 -9.75 17.24 -10.28
CA SER A 324 -10.32 16.57 -9.10
C SER A 324 -9.53 16.87 -7.82
N TYR A 325 -8.23 17.16 -7.94
CA TYR A 325 -7.36 17.55 -6.81
C TYR A 325 -7.18 19.07 -6.69
N GLN A 326 -7.19 19.80 -7.81
CA GLN A 326 -6.98 21.24 -7.87
C GLN A 326 -7.95 21.85 -8.89
N ALA A 327 -9.15 22.19 -8.43
CA ALA A 327 -10.25 22.65 -9.27
C ALA A 327 -9.98 23.99 -9.98
N ASP A 328 -9.07 24.82 -9.46
CA ASP A 328 -8.67 26.11 -10.00
C ASP A 328 -7.46 26.04 -10.96
N ASN A 329 -7.01 24.83 -11.34
CA ASN A 329 -5.91 24.66 -12.29
C ASN A 329 -6.29 25.18 -13.69
N ALA A 330 -5.84 26.40 -13.99
CA ALA A 330 -6.20 27.10 -15.23
C ALA A 330 -5.73 26.36 -16.50
N GLU A 331 -4.56 25.72 -16.45
CA GLU A 331 -4.05 24.96 -17.61
C GLU A 331 -4.94 23.75 -17.89
N ALA A 332 -5.19 22.89 -16.90
CA ALA A 332 -6.02 21.70 -17.09
C ALA A 332 -7.43 22.06 -17.58
N ALA A 333 -8.06 23.08 -16.98
CA ALA A 333 -9.36 23.57 -17.41
C ALA A 333 -9.37 24.05 -18.86
N GLN A 334 -8.30 24.76 -19.29
CA GLN A 334 -8.18 25.21 -20.66
C GLN A 334 -7.92 24.05 -21.64
N ARG A 335 -7.05 23.11 -21.27
CA ARG A 335 -6.76 21.94 -22.12
C ARG A 335 -7.99 21.06 -22.31
N LEU A 336 -8.82 20.86 -21.29
CA LEU A 336 -10.08 20.11 -21.43
C LEU A 336 -11.04 20.75 -22.44
N LYS A 337 -11.16 22.08 -22.47
CA LYS A 337 -12.00 22.78 -23.45
C LYS A 337 -11.51 22.61 -24.89
N GLU A 338 -10.19 22.51 -25.07
CA GLU A 338 -9.58 22.35 -26.40
C GLU A 338 -9.60 20.89 -26.88
N LEU A 339 -9.54 19.93 -25.96
CA LEU A 339 -9.46 18.49 -26.29
C LEU A 339 -10.82 17.78 -26.33
N LYS A 340 -11.85 18.31 -25.67
CA LYS A 340 -13.22 17.83 -25.75
C LYS A 340 -14.02 18.68 -26.76
N PRO A 341 -14.32 18.14 -27.96
CA PRO A 341 -15.07 18.86 -28.99
C PRO A 341 -16.55 19.05 -28.63
#